data_AF-A0A392SYF8-F1
#
_entry.id   AF-A0A392SYF8-F1
#
_cell.length_a   1.000
_cell.length_b   1.000
_cell.length_c   1.000
_cell.angle_alpha   90.00
_cell.angle_beta   90.00
_cell.angle_gamma   90.00
#
_symmetry.space_group_name_H-M   'P 1'
#
loop_
_entity.id
_entity.type
_entity.pdbx_description
1 polymer ?
#
loop_
_entity_poly.entity_id
_entity_poly.type
_entity_poly.pdbx_seq_one_letter_code
_entity_poly.pdbx_strand_id
1 'polypeptide(L)'
;WPLENRNQVKEFVGRPGTEWHKYSGGEHPTKIRLGDFTPVARAWGEWVARNVIPIGNWSKYQIENDVLIKLIMESEDIDLGFLLQQDIKRIAS
;
A
#
# COMPACT_ATOMS: atom_id res chain seq x y z
N TRP A 1 12.50 3.29 3.29
CA TRP A 1 12.07 3.96 4.54
C TRP A 1 12.64 3.23 5.76
N PRO A 2 13.00 3.96 6.85
CA PRO A 2 13.36 3.35 8.14
C PRO A 2 12.25 2.40 8.62
N LEU A 3 12.60 1.30 9.30
CA LEU A 3 11.62 0.27 9.71
C LEU A 3 10.50 0.81 10.61
N GLU A 4 10.82 1.78 11.46
CA GLU A 4 9.89 2.45 12.38
C GLU A 4 8.72 3.11 11.63
N ASN A 5 9.00 3.93 10.63
CA ASN A 5 7.97 4.57 9.80
C ASN A 5 7.10 3.54 9.06
N ARG A 6 7.67 2.38 8.70
CA ARG A 6 6.88 1.30 8.08
C ARG A 6 5.93 0.69 9.09
N ASN A 7 6.40 0.40 10.30
CA ASN A 7 5.54 -0.18 11.33
C ASN A 7 4.35 0.72 11.68
N GLN A 8 4.54 2.06 11.69
CA GLN A 8 3.42 2.99 11.86
C GLN A 8 2.33 2.80 10.79
N VAL A 9 2.71 2.67 9.52
CA VAL A 9 1.74 2.41 8.43
C VAL A 9 1.07 1.05 8.63
N LYS A 10 1.84 0.00 8.92
CA LYS A 10 1.34 -1.36 9.13
C LYS A 10 0.32 -1.42 10.28
N GLU A 11 0.63 -0.79 11.41
CA GLU A 11 -0.23 -0.76 12.59
C GLU A 11 -1.51 0.04 12.34
N PHE A 12 -1.46 1.03 11.46
CA PHE A 12 -2.63 1.82 11.07
C PHE A 12 -3.57 1.06 10.12
N VAL A 13 -3.05 0.47 9.04
CA VAL A 13 -3.88 -0.19 8.02
C VAL A 13 -4.21 -1.64 8.36
N GLY A 14 -3.34 -2.31 9.13
CA GLY A 14 -3.41 -3.72 9.48
C GLY A 14 -4.16 -3.99 10.78
N ARG A 15 -4.61 -5.24 10.94
CA ARG A 15 -5.13 -5.75 12.21
C ARG A 15 -3.99 -5.98 13.20
N PRO A 16 -4.26 -6.03 14.52
CA PRO A 16 -3.27 -6.47 15.50
C PRO A 16 -2.63 -7.80 15.10
N GLY A 17 -1.29 -7.86 15.17
CA GLY A 17 -0.53 -9.05 14.77
C GLY A 17 -0.19 -9.13 13.27
N THR A 18 -0.52 -8.12 12.47
CA THR A 18 -0.12 -8.07 11.05
C THR A 18 1.41 -8.12 10.92
N GLU A 19 1.90 -8.95 10.00
CA GLU A 19 3.32 -9.12 9.72
C GLU A 19 3.70 -8.53 8.35
N TRP A 20 4.94 -8.04 8.28
CA TRP A 20 5.53 -7.68 7.01
C TRP A 20 6.00 -8.92 6.25
N HIS A 21 5.63 -9.03 4.98
CA HIS A 21 6.11 -10.07 4.08
C HIS A 21 7.17 -9.54 3.14
N LYS A 22 8.21 -10.36 2.94
CA LYS A 22 9.27 -10.11 1.96
C LYS A 22 8.85 -10.53 0.55
N TYR A 23 9.40 -9.84 -0.42
CA TYR A 23 9.51 -10.36 -1.78
C TYR A 23 10.62 -11.44 -1.81
N SER A 24 10.49 -12.48 -2.63
CA SER A 24 11.57 -13.47 -2.79
C SER A 24 12.84 -12.77 -3.27
N GLY A 25 13.94 -12.93 -2.53
CA GLY A 25 15.24 -12.29 -2.84
C GLY A 25 15.38 -10.85 -2.34
N GLY A 26 14.36 -10.25 -1.72
CA GLY A 26 14.47 -8.92 -1.11
C GLY A 26 14.93 -8.98 0.35
N GLU A 27 15.85 -8.10 0.75
CA GLU A 27 16.32 -7.96 2.13
C GLU A 27 15.28 -7.31 3.05
N HIS A 28 14.38 -6.51 2.48
CA HIS A 28 13.42 -5.73 3.25
C HIS A 28 12.00 -6.21 2.99
N PRO A 29 11.24 -6.53 4.05
CA PRO A 29 9.84 -6.87 3.89
C PRO A 29 9.06 -5.56 3.66
N THR A 30 8.25 -5.58 2.61
CA THR A 30 7.56 -4.39 2.08
C THR A 30 6.09 -4.65 1.80
N LYS A 31 5.57 -5.84 2.13
CA LYS A 31 4.20 -6.22 1.76
C LYS A 31 3.32 -6.63 2.92
N ILE A 32 2.06 -6.24 2.90
CA ILE A 32 1.01 -6.73 3.80
C ILE A 32 -0.02 -7.52 2.99
N ARG A 33 -0.60 -8.59 3.54
CA ARG A 33 -1.71 -9.28 2.86
C ARG A 33 -2.97 -8.45 3.00
N LEU A 34 -3.74 -8.30 1.92
CA LEU A 34 -5.03 -7.58 1.95
C LEU A 34 -6.02 -8.21 2.96
N GLY A 35 -5.88 -9.52 3.25
CA GLY A 35 -6.66 -10.21 4.28
C GLY A 35 -6.40 -9.71 5.71
N ASP A 36 -5.21 -9.18 5.96
CA ASP A 36 -4.77 -8.74 7.29
C ASP A 36 -5.15 -7.27 7.56
N PHE A 37 -5.73 -6.57 6.59
CA PHE A 37 -6.15 -5.17 6.74
C PHE A 37 -7.38 -5.06 7.65
N THR A 38 -7.52 -3.91 8.31
CA THR A 38 -8.80 -3.54 8.92
C THR A 38 -9.89 -3.41 7.84
N PRO A 39 -11.18 -3.59 8.16
CA PRO A 39 -12.24 -3.56 7.16
C PRO A 39 -12.27 -2.26 6.32
N VAL A 40 -12.04 -1.11 6.94
CA VAL A 40 -12.03 0.19 6.26
C VAL A 40 -10.80 0.33 5.36
N ALA A 41 -9.61 0.00 5.87
CA ALA A 41 -8.38 0.03 5.08
C ALA A 41 -8.45 -0.93 3.89
N ARG A 42 -9.09 -2.10 4.07
CA ARG A 42 -9.32 -3.07 2.99
C ARG A 42 -10.21 -2.48 1.89
N ALA A 43 -11.32 -1.85 2.26
CA ALA A 43 -12.24 -1.25 1.29
C ALA A 43 -11.52 -0.16 0.46
N TRP A 44 -10.75 0.70 1.11
CA TRP A 44 -9.92 1.68 0.42
C TRP A 44 -8.84 1.05 -0.44
N GLY A 45 -8.17 0.00 0.04
CA GLY A 45 -7.18 -0.73 -0.74
C GLY A 45 -7.75 -1.31 -2.02
N GLU A 46 -8.91 -1.98 -1.93
CA GLU A 46 -9.61 -2.51 -3.11
C GLU A 46 -10.03 -1.39 -4.07
N TRP A 47 -10.48 -0.25 -3.56
CA TRP A 47 -10.84 0.90 -4.39
C TRP A 47 -9.62 1.51 -5.10
N VAL A 48 -8.51 1.73 -4.38
CA VAL A 48 -7.25 2.25 -4.94
C VAL A 48 -6.71 1.33 -6.03
N ALA A 49 -6.70 0.02 -5.78
CA ALA A 49 -6.20 -0.98 -6.74
C ALA A 49 -7.04 -1.06 -8.02
N ARG A 50 -8.33 -0.70 -7.94
CA ARG A 50 -9.26 -0.70 -9.08
C ARG A 50 -9.23 0.59 -9.88
N ASN A 51 -8.95 1.73 -9.24
CA ASN A 51 -9.23 3.05 -9.82
C ASN A 51 -8.01 3.96 -9.95
N VAL A 52 -6.97 3.77 -9.14
CA VAL A 52 -5.84 4.73 -9.06
C VAL A 52 -4.56 4.09 -9.56
N ILE A 53 -4.18 2.94 -9.00
CA ILE A 53 -2.92 2.26 -9.33
C ILE A 53 -3.27 0.82 -9.69
N PRO A 54 -3.24 0.42 -10.97
CA PRO A 54 -3.48 -0.97 -11.35
C PRO A 54 -2.42 -1.89 -10.72
N ILE A 55 -2.84 -2.74 -9.80
CA ILE A 55 -1.95 -3.71 -9.12
C ILE A 55 -2.14 -5.09 -9.75
N GLY A 56 -1.05 -5.74 -10.18
CA GLY A 56 -1.10 -7.10 -10.72
C GLY A 56 -1.39 -8.19 -9.66
N ASN A 57 -1.08 -7.95 -8.39
CA ASN A 57 -1.34 -8.88 -7.29
C ASN A 57 -2.27 -8.24 -6.24
N TRP A 58 -3.48 -8.80 -6.15
CA TRP A 58 -4.55 -8.32 -5.28
C TRP A 58 -4.49 -8.90 -3.87
N SER A 59 -3.62 -9.88 -3.63
CA SER A 59 -3.51 -10.55 -2.33
C SER A 59 -2.52 -9.86 -1.39
N LYS A 60 -1.55 -9.12 -1.92
CA LYS A 60 -0.44 -8.52 -1.16
C LYS A 60 -0.07 -7.15 -1.70
N TYR A 61 -0.14 -6.14 -0.85
CA TYR A 61 0.04 -4.74 -1.21
C TYR A 61 1.45 -4.32 -0.80
N GLN A 62 2.08 -3.44 -1.58
CA GLN A 62 3.39 -2.88 -1.24
C GLN A 62 3.20 -1.66 -0.32
N ILE A 63 4.23 -1.34 0.46
CA ILE A 63 4.20 -0.24 1.41
C ILE A 63 3.76 1.09 0.78
N GLU A 64 4.13 1.37 -0.46
CA GLU A 64 3.70 2.58 -1.17
C GLU A 64 2.17 2.65 -1.33
N ASN A 65 1.53 1.51 -1.57
CA ASN A 65 0.06 1.42 -1.64
C ASN A 65 -0.55 1.55 -0.24
N ASP A 66 0.08 0.94 0.78
CA ASP A 66 -0.37 1.01 2.17
C ASP A 66 -0.33 2.44 2.70
N VAL A 67 0.69 3.21 2.29
CA VAL A 67 0.83 4.65 2.57
C VAL A 67 -0.30 5.43 1.92
N LEU A 68 -0.56 5.21 0.63
CA LEU A 68 -1.66 5.89 -0.06
C LEU A 68 -3.01 5.64 0.63
N ILE A 69 -3.26 4.40 1.07
CA ILE A 69 -4.46 4.04 1.82
C ILE A 69 -4.52 4.80 3.16
N LYS A 70 -3.41 4.87 3.89
CA LYS A 70 -3.30 5.64 5.14
C LYS A 70 -3.63 7.12 4.90
N LEU A 71 -3.01 7.75 3.90
CA LEU A 71 -3.24 9.17 3.56
C LEU A 71 -4.72 9.44 3.25
N ILE A 72 -5.37 8.56 2.49
CA ILE A 72 -6.82 8.66 2.20
C ILE A 72 -7.64 8.59 3.50
N MET A 73 -7.32 7.62 4.36
CA MET A 73 -8.05 7.43 5.62
C MET A 73 -7.85 8.58 6.61
N GLU A 74 -6.69 9.22 6.59
CA GLU A 74 -6.39 10.42 7.39
C GLU A 74 -6.93 11.71 6.74
N SER A 75 -7.56 11.60 5.56
CA SER A 75 -8.05 12.75 4.78
C SER A 75 -6.94 13.74 4.43
N GLU A 76 -5.73 13.25 4.18
CA GLU A 76 -4.60 14.07 3.71
C GLU A 76 -4.69 14.35 2.20
N ASP A 77 -4.12 15.49 1.79
CA ASP A 77 -4.02 15.85 0.38
C ASP A 77 -3.05 14.92 -0.37
N ILE A 78 -3.45 14.50 -1.56
CA ILE A 78 -2.66 13.60 -2.42
C ILE A 78 -2.56 14.19 -3.82
N ASP A 79 -1.34 14.25 -4.35
CA ASP A 79 -1.12 14.60 -5.76
C ASP A 79 -1.40 13.40 -6.67
N LEU A 80 -2.67 13.23 -7.01
CA LEU A 80 -3.12 12.17 -7.90
C LEU A 80 -2.49 12.25 -9.30
N GLY A 81 -2.29 13.46 -9.84
CA GLY A 81 -1.72 13.67 -11.16
C GLY A 81 -0.29 13.15 -11.24
N PHE A 82 0.51 13.44 -10.21
CA PHE A 82 1.86 12.93 -10.08
C PHE A 82 1.91 11.39 -9.97
N LEU A 83 1.05 10.80 -9.13
CA LEU A 83 0.99 9.34 -8.95
C LEU A 83 0.67 8.62 -10.28
N LEU A 84 -0.34 9.09 -11.00
CA LEU A 84 -0.72 8.53 -12.31
C LEU A 84 0.41 8.67 -13.34
N GLN A 85 1.06 9.83 -13.38
CA GLN A 85 2.20 10.06 -14.28
C GLN A 85 3.35 9.07 -14.00
N GLN A 86 3.69 8.82 -12.74
CA GLN A 86 4.75 7.89 -12.36
C GLN A 86 4.42 6.46 -12.80
N ASP A 87 3.18 6.01 -12.60
CA ASP A 87 2.78 4.65 -12.97
C ASP A 87 2.78 4.45 -14.49
N ILE A 88 2.27 5.43 -15.26
CA ILE A 88 2.33 5.40 -16.73
C ILE A 88 3.78 5.32 -17.22
N LYS A 89 4.69 6.11 -16.64
CA LYS A 89 6.12 6.06 -17.00
C LYS A 89 6.73 4.69 -16.74
N ARG A 90 6.36 4.04 -15.64
CA ARG A 90 6.83 2.69 -15.27
C ARG A 90 6.30 1.61 -16.22
N ILE A 91 5.09 1.77 -16.75
CA ILE A 91 4.51 0.83 -17.74
C ILE A 91 5.13 1.03 -19.12
N ALA A 92 5.45 2.28 -19.49
CA ALA A 92 6.00 2.62 -20.79
C ALA A 92 7.51 2.37 -20.93
N SER A 93 8.23 2.14 -19.83
CA SER A 93 9.66 1.82 -19.77
C SER A 93 9.94 0.33 -19.87
#